data_AF-A0A7G2LYX3-F1
#
_entry.id   AF-A0A7G2LYX3-F1
#
_cell.length_a   1.000
_cell.length_b   1.000
_cell.length_c   1.000
_cell.angle_alpha   90.00
_cell.angle_beta   90.00
_cell.angle_gamma   90.00
#
_symmetry.space_group_name_H-M   'P 1'
#
loop_
_entity.id
_entity.type
_entity.pdbx_description
1 polymer ?
#
loop_
_entity_poly.entity_id
_entity_poly.type
_entity_poly.pdbx_seq_one_letter_code
_entity_poly.pdbx_strand_id
1 'polypeptide(L)'
;GAVDLAVTYHRRGDAKMVGGLAQADLSELRFRDRIAKAVRLRLEAGDREAIRRGSTLFALPHHAPEGAGLLWETCDKIWTALGDTSDDVNWYSKRATLSGVYSATLLYWLGDTSEGHQATWS
;
A
#
# COMPACT_ATOMS: atom_id res chain seq x y z
N GLY A 1 -11.07 11.44 -16.61
CA GLY A 1 -12.14 11.90 -15.70
C GLY A 1 -11.66 11.88 -14.25
N ALA A 2 -12.55 12.13 -13.28
CA ALA A 2 -12.19 12.17 -11.85
C ALA A 2 -11.64 10.82 -11.33
N VAL A 3 -12.15 9.70 -11.86
CA VAL A 3 -11.68 8.34 -11.55
C VAL A 3 -10.24 8.14 -12.05
N ASP A 4 -9.96 8.49 -13.31
CA ASP A 4 -8.59 8.41 -13.85
C ASP A 4 -7.58 9.24 -13.04
N LEU A 5 -8.02 10.38 -12.49
CA LEU A 5 -7.18 11.20 -11.62
C LEU A 5 -6.88 10.46 -10.30
N ALA A 6 -7.88 9.83 -9.68
CA ALA A 6 -7.69 9.03 -8.47
C ALA A 6 -6.77 7.82 -8.72
N VAL A 7 -6.95 7.12 -9.84
CA VAL A 7 -6.09 6.02 -10.30
C VAL A 7 -4.63 6.49 -10.48
N THR A 8 -4.44 7.61 -11.19
CA THR A 8 -3.11 8.16 -11.45
C THR A 8 -2.44 8.62 -10.15
N TYR A 9 -3.21 9.24 -9.26
CA TYR A 9 -2.73 9.64 -7.93
C TYR A 9 -2.30 8.43 -7.09
N HIS A 10 -3.09 7.35 -7.10
CA HIS A 10 -2.74 6.08 -6.44
C HIS A 10 -1.42 5.53 -6.96
N ARG A 11 -1.27 5.40 -8.28
CA ARG A 11 -0.04 4.88 -8.90
C ARG A 11 1.18 5.75 -8.66
N ARG A 12 1.00 7.08 -8.55
CA ARG A 12 2.07 7.99 -8.13
C ARG A 12 2.51 7.71 -6.70
N GLY A 13 1.58 7.38 -5.81
CA GLY A 13 1.90 6.92 -4.44
C GLY A 13 2.73 5.64 -4.45
N ASP A 14 2.40 4.68 -5.31
CA ASP A 14 3.20 3.46 -5.46
C ASP A 14 4.63 3.76 -5.94
N ALA A 15 4.77 4.61 -6.96
CA ALA A 15 6.07 4.97 -7.51
C ALA A 15 6.98 5.65 -6.45
N LYS A 16 6.39 6.51 -5.60
CA LYS A 16 7.11 7.10 -4.47
C LYS A 16 7.53 6.07 -3.43
N MET A 17 6.67 5.11 -3.10
CA MET A 17 7.02 4.02 -2.19
C MET A 17 8.19 3.20 -2.73
N VAL A 18 8.16 2.82 -4.02
CA VAL A 18 9.24 2.08 -4.66
C VAL A 18 10.54 2.89 -4.64
N GLY A 19 10.48 4.18 -4.96
CA GLY A 19 11.64 5.08 -4.87
C GLY A 19 12.21 5.19 -3.45
N GLY A 20 11.34 5.28 -2.45
CA GLY A 20 11.73 5.30 -1.03
C GLY A 20 12.37 4.00 -0.56
N LEU A 21 11.86 2.84 -1.02
CA LEU A 21 12.46 1.54 -0.74
C LEU A 21 13.84 1.40 -1.38
N ALA A 22 14.02 1.88 -2.62
CA ALA A 22 15.31 1.83 -3.32
C ALA A 22 16.39 2.66 -2.63
N GLN A 23 16.03 3.70 -1.87
CA GLN A 23 16.96 4.55 -1.12
C GLN A 23 17.15 4.09 0.33
N ALA A 24 16.30 3.20 0.82
CA ALA A 24 16.34 2.74 2.20
C ALA A 24 17.41 1.66 2.37
N ASP A 25 18.19 1.76 3.44
CA ASP A 25 18.90 0.59 3.95
C ASP A 25 17.90 -0.38 4.58
N LEU A 26 17.93 -1.62 4.10
CA LEU A 26 17.08 -2.73 4.49
C LEU A 26 17.90 -3.93 5.00
N SER A 27 19.24 -3.91 4.94
CA SER A 27 20.08 -5.08 5.24
C SER A 27 19.85 -5.59 6.65
N GLU A 28 19.81 -4.67 7.62
CA GLU A 28 19.66 -4.94 9.04
C GLU A 28 18.22 -5.25 9.47
N LEU A 29 17.25 -5.06 8.58
CA LEU A 29 15.84 -5.28 8.88
C LEU A 29 15.45 -6.75 8.67
N ARG A 30 14.68 -7.30 9.62
CA ARG A 30 13.97 -8.57 9.38
C ARG A 30 12.97 -8.36 8.26
N PHE A 31 12.68 -9.42 7.50
CA PHE A 31 11.82 -9.31 6.32
C PHE A 31 10.43 -8.71 6.62
N ARG A 32 9.82 -9.07 7.75
CA ARG A 32 8.54 -8.48 8.21
C ARG A 32 8.65 -6.96 8.43
N ASP A 33 9.79 -6.48 8.91
CA ASP A 33 10.03 -5.06 9.20
C ASP A 33 10.26 -4.31 7.88
N ARG A 34 10.82 -4.97 6.86
CA ARG A 34 10.89 -4.45 5.48
C ARG A 34 9.49 -4.27 4.87
N ILE A 35 8.60 -5.25 5.06
CA ILE A 35 7.18 -5.15 4.64
C ILE A 35 6.49 -4.00 5.37
N ALA A 36 6.63 -3.90 6.70
CA ALA A 36 6.06 -2.80 7.47
C ALA A 36 6.56 -1.43 6.99
N LYS A 37 7.87 -1.31 6.71
CA LYS A 37 8.47 -0.10 6.14
C LYS A 37 7.90 0.23 4.76
N ALA A 38 7.71 -0.76 3.88
CA ALA A 38 7.10 -0.56 2.57
C ALA A 38 5.64 -0.05 2.66
N VAL A 39 4.83 -0.67 3.52
CA VAL A 39 3.44 -0.24 3.77
C VAL A 39 3.41 1.18 4.31
N ARG A 40 4.25 1.51 5.30
CA ARG A 40 4.35 2.85 5.87
C ARG A 40 4.75 3.89 4.82
N LEU A 41 5.82 3.63 4.05
CA LEU A 41 6.24 4.49 2.94
C LEU A 41 5.11 4.73 1.94
N ARG A 42 4.30 3.71 1.66
CA ARG A 42 3.17 3.86 0.75
C ARG A 42 2.06 4.74 1.31
N LEU A 43 1.73 4.60 2.59
CA LEU A 43 0.69 5.41 3.25
C LEU A 43 1.14 6.87 3.40
N GLU A 44 2.40 7.10 3.74
CA GLU A 44 3.00 8.44 3.89
C GLU A 44 3.30 9.14 2.53
N ALA A 45 3.27 8.41 1.40
CA ALA A 45 3.58 8.96 0.08
C ALA A 45 2.50 9.92 -0.50
N GLY A 46 1.34 10.02 0.15
CA GLY A 46 0.21 10.84 -0.32
C GLY A 46 -0.42 11.67 0.80
N ASP A 47 -1.19 12.68 0.38
CA ASP A 47 -2.11 13.39 1.25
C ASP A 47 -3.20 12.45 1.80
N ARG A 48 -3.39 12.49 3.11
CA ARG A 48 -4.27 11.59 3.85
C ARG A 48 -5.74 11.79 3.51
N GLU A 49 -6.17 13.01 3.24
CA GLU A 49 -7.56 13.30 2.87
C GLU A 49 -7.85 12.84 1.43
N ALA A 50 -6.91 13.03 0.51
CA ALA A 50 -7.01 12.47 -0.83
C ALA A 50 -7.09 10.94 -0.81
N ILE A 51 -6.28 10.27 0.03
CA ILE A 51 -6.35 8.81 0.23
C ILE A 51 -7.72 8.42 0.79
N ARG A 52 -8.23 9.12 1.83
CA ARG A 52 -9.55 8.85 2.41
C ARG A 52 -10.66 8.91 1.36
N ARG A 53 -10.69 9.98 0.56
CA ARG A 53 -11.67 10.15 -0.52
C ARG A 53 -11.54 9.09 -1.60
N GLY A 54 -10.30 8.73 -1.98
CA GLY A 54 -10.03 7.64 -2.90
C GLY A 54 -10.57 6.31 -2.40
N SER A 55 -10.32 5.96 -1.14
CA SER A 55 -10.86 4.75 -0.51
C SER A 55 -12.39 4.72 -0.53
N THR A 56 -13.05 5.85 -0.25
CA THR A 56 -14.52 5.94 -0.34
C THR A 56 -15.03 5.77 -1.77
N LEU A 57 -14.37 6.40 -2.76
CA LEU A 57 -14.75 6.27 -4.18
C LEU A 57 -14.65 4.82 -4.64
N PHE A 58 -13.53 4.16 -4.35
CA PHE A 58 -13.28 2.78 -4.76
C PHE A 58 -14.06 1.74 -3.96
N ALA A 59 -14.68 2.11 -2.83
CA ALA A 59 -15.61 1.24 -2.11
C ALA A 59 -16.99 1.15 -2.79
N LEU A 60 -17.31 2.04 -3.75
CA LEU A 60 -18.56 1.98 -4.50
C LEU A 60 -18.59 0.71 -5.37
N PRO A 61 -19.72 -0.03 -5.46
CA PRO A 61 -19.77 -1.33 -6.14
C PRO A 61 -19.26 -1.34 -7.59
N HIS A 62 -19.50 -0.26 -8.34
CA HIS A 62 -19.07 -0.13 -9.74
C HIS A 62 -17.58 0.23 -9.89
N HIS A 63 -16.93 0.72 -8.82
CA HIS A 63 -15.50 1.01 -8.77
C HIS A 63 -14.70 0.00 -7.94
N ALA A 64 -15.38 -0.90 -7.21
CA ALA A 64 -14.74 -1.91 -6.36
C ALA A 64 -13.74 -2.81 -7.11
N PRO A 65 -14.02 -3.30 -8.34
CA PRO A 65 -13.02 -4.07 -9.10
C PRO A 65 -11.75 -3.28 -9.41
N GLU A 66 -11.88 -1.99 -9.72
CA GLU A 66 -10.74 -1.10 -9.99
C GLU A 66 -9.94 -0.83 -8.71
N GLY A 67 -10.63 -0.54 -7.60
CA GLY A 67 -9.99 -0.40 -6.29
C GLY A 67 -9.21 -1.64 -5.85
N ALA A 68 -9.80 -2.82 -6.02
CA ALA A 68 -9.15 -4.09 -5.73
C ALA A 68 -7.93 -4.31 -6.63
N GLY A 69 -8.02 -3.97 -7.91
CA GLY A 69 -6.90 -4.02 -8.85
C GLY A 69 -5.74 -3.09 -8.45
N LEU A 70 -6.05 -1.86 -8.03
CA LEU A 70 -5.06 -0.89 -7.54
C LEU A 70 -4.37 -1.37 -6.25
N LEU A 71 -5.12 -1.94 -5.32
CA LEU A 71 -4.58 -2.55 -4.11
C LEU A 71 -3.65 -3.72 -4.42
N TRP A 72 -4.08 -4.60 -5.33
CA TRP A 72 -3.27 -5.73 -5.79
C TRP A 72 -1.97 -5.23 -6.44
N GLU A 73 -2.06 -4.22 -7.31
CA GLU A 73 -0.91 -3.57 -7.97
C GLU A 73 0.08 -3.00 -6.95
N THR A 74 -0.40 -2.34 -5.88
CA THR A 74 0.46 -1.86 -4.79
C THR A 74 1.17 -3.02 -4.08
N CYS A 75 0.45 -4.08 -3.73
CA CYS A 75 1.04 -5.21 -3.00
C CYS A 75 2.04 -5.99 -3.86
N ASP A 76 1.76 -6.15 -5.15
CA ASP A 76 2.68 -6.71 -6.14
C ASP A 76 3.97 -5.89 -6.23
N LYS A 77 3.88 -4.56 -6.28
CA LYS A 77 5.05 -3.66 -6.28
C LYS A 77 5.85 -3.75 -4.99
N ILE A 78 5.20 -3.90 -3.82
CA ILE A 78 5.92 -4.09 -2.55
C ILE A 78 6.75 -5.38 -2.60
N TRP A 79 6.12 -6.50 -2.97
CA TRP A 79 6.82 -7.79 -3.07
C TRP A 79 7.95 -7.75 -4.09
N THR A 80 7.70 -7.17 -5.27
CA THR A 80 8.70 -7.01 -6.33
C THR A 80 9.86 -6.14 -5.88
N ALA A 81 9.60 -4.99 -5.25
CA ALA A 81 10.64 -4.10 -4.73
C ALA A 81 11.49 -4.73 -3.61
N LEU A 82 10.93 -5.72 -2.89
CA LEU A 82 11.63 -6.49 -1.87
C LEU A 82 12.27 -7.77 -2.40
N GLY A 83 12.28 -7.98 -3.72
CA GLY A 83 12.98 -9.08 -4.39
C GLY A 83 12.22 -10.43 -4.39
N ASP A 84 10.90 -10.42 -4.32
CA ASP A 84 10.09 -11.64 -4.48
C ASP A 84 10.30 -12.26 -5.87
N THR A 85 10.72 -13.52 -5.90
CA THR A 85 10.94 -14.30 -7.14
C THR A 85 9.94 -15.45 -7.30
N SER A 86 8.85 -15.46 -6.52
CA SER A 86 7.84 -16.53 -6.59
C SER A 86 7.10 -16.47 -7.93
N ASP A 87 6.90 -17.64 -8.56
CA ASP A 87 6.19 -17.80 -9.83
C ASP A 87 5.08 -18.88 -9.75
N ASP A 88 4.79 -19.37 -8.54
CA ASP A 88 3.83 -20.42 -8.23
C ASP A 88 2.66 -19.90 -7.35
N VAL A 89 1.93 -20.80 -6.70
CA VAL A 89 0.82 -20.47 -5.78
C VAL A 89 1.25 -19.51 -4.67
N ASN A 90 2.53 -19.51 -4.27
CA ASN A 90 3.06 -18.59 -3.28
C ASN A 90 2.96 -17.13 -3.76
N TRP A 91 3.09 -16.87 -5.07
CA TRP A 91 2.92 -15.55 -5.67
C TRP A 91 1.55 -14.95 -5.34
N TYR A 92 0.49 -15.74 -5.53
CA TYR A 92 -0.89 -15.34 -5.25
C TYR A 92 -1.14 -15.17 -3.76
N SER A 93 -0.74 -16.16 -2.95
CA SER A 93 -0.97 -16.14 -1.50
C SER A 93 -0.29 -14.93 -0.84
N LYS A 94 0.96 -14.63 -1.20
CA LYS A 94 1.69 -13.47 -0.69
C LYS A 94 0.97 -12.14 -0.96
N ARG A 95 0.46 -11.96 -2.19
CA ARG A 95 -0.24 -10.74 -2.61
C ARG A 95 -1.62 -10.62 -1.97
N ALA A 96 -2.36 -11.73 -1.89
CA ALA A 96 -3.65 -11.77 -1.22
C ALA A 96 -3.53 -11.45 0.28
N THR A 97 -2.60 -12.09 0.98
CA THR A 97 -2.37 -11.83 2.41
C THR A 97 -1.92 -10.39 2.66
N LEU A 98 -0.96 -9.89 1.87
CA LEU A 98 -0.51 -8.50 2.02
C LEU A 98 -1.62 -7.49 1.71
N SER A 99 -2.49 -7.76 0.73
CA SER A 99 -3.64 -6.91 0.43
C SER A 99 -4.60 -6.77 1.62
N GLY A 100 -4.83 -7.88 2.35
CA GLY A 100 -5.63 -7.88 3.59
C GLY A 100 -4.97 -7.05 4.69
N VAL A 101 -3.68 -7.27 4.95
CA VAL A 101 -2.91 -6.51 5.94
C VAL A 101 -2.89 -5.02 5.59
N TYR A 102 -2.54 -4.68 4.35
CA TYR A 102 -2.47 -3.30 3.86
C TYR A 102 -3.81 -2.58 4.04
N SER A 103 -4.92 -3.22 3.67
CA SER A 103 -6.26 -2.63 3.79
C SER A 103 -6.63 -2.37 5.25
N ALA A 104 -6.34 -3.32 6.15
CA ALA A 104 -6.57 -3.14 7.57
C ALA A 104 -5.71 -2.00 8.15
N THR A 105 -4.42 -1.97 7.82
CA THR A 105 -3.50 -0.90 8.24
C THR A 105 -3.94 0.45 7.70
N LEU A 106 -4.35 0.55 6.43
CA LEU A 106 -4.86 1.78 5.82
C LEU A 106 -6.09 2.30 6.58
N LEU A 107 -7.08 1.45 6.84
CA LEU A 107 -8.30 1.87 7.53
C LEU A 107 -8.02 2.32 8.97
N TYR A 108 -7.15 1.60 9.69
CA TYR A 108 -6.71 2.00 11.02
C TYR A 108 -5.97 3.34 10.98
N TRP A 109 -4.98 3.46 10.08
CA TRP A 109 -4.21 4.68 9.86
C TRP A 109 -5.07 5.88 9.50
N LEU A 110 -6.15 5.71 8.73
CA LEU A 110 -7.09 6.79 8.40
C LEU A 110 -7.89 7.30 9.61
N GLY A 111 -8.04 6.48 10.65
CA GLY A 111 -8.70 6.83 11.92
C GLY A 111 -7.75 7.19 13.06
N ASP A 112 -6.45 6.91 12.92
CA ASP A 112 -5.46 7.14 13.97
C ASP A 112 -5.21 8.64 14.23
N THR A 113 -5.44 9.07 15.48
CA THR A 113 -5.24 10.44 15.95
C THR A 113 -4.03 10.59 16.87
N SER A 114 -3.27 9.53 17.11
CA SER A 114 -2.04 9.59 17.89
C SER A 114 -0.94 10.39 17.17
N GLU A 115 -0.01 10.93 17.94
CA GLU A 115 1.14 11.69 17.40
C GLU A 115 1.94 10.83 16.43
N GLY A 116 2.20 11.34 15.23
CA GLY A 116 2.90 10.61 14.17
C GLY A 116 2.22 9.30 13.74
N HIS A 117 0.96 9.08 14.13
CA HIS A 117 0.21 7.84 13.90
C HIS A 117 0.89 6.62 14.54
N GLN A 118 1.51 6.81 15.70
CA GLN A 118 2.24 5.76 16.41
C GLN A 118 1.39 4.52 16.73
N ALA A 119 0.09 4.68 16.98
CA ALA A 119 -0.81 3.56 17.28
C ALA A 119 -1.00 2.63 16.06
N THR A 120 -0.84 3.15 14.85
CA THR A 120 -0.83 2.34 13.62
C THR A 120 0.43 1.46 13.53
N TRP A 121 1.54 1.91 14.11
CA TRP A 121 2.87 1.31 13.93
C TRP A 121 3.33 0.43 15.11
N SER A 122 2.60 0.42 16.22
CA SER A 122 2.86 -0.37 17.43
C SER A 122 2.35 -1.80 17.33
#